data_AF-A0A3D1CM56-F1
#
_entry.id   AF-A0A3D1CM56-F1
#
_cell.length_a   1.000
_cell.length_b   1.000
_cell.length_c   1.000
_cell.angle_alpha   90.00
_cell.angle_beta   90.00
_cell.angle_gamma   90.00
#
_symmetry.space_group_name_H-M   'P 1'
#
loop_
_entity.id
_entity.type
_entity.pdbx_description
1 polymer ?
#
loop_
_entity_poly.entity_id
_entity_poly.type
_entity_poly.pdbx_seq_one_letter_code
_entity_poly.pdbx_strand_id
1 'polypeptide(L)'
;MLFAGSFWLLLMLWAALFKAINIDFFSDLFEQRWFYYPAIALANGFAIIIFRKLTHIIDTITRLQQALIKFLLVLLSLVSLLFLGALPFTGLEPLWESGGSSLILWMQALILFFVNAVYQDEPDNWPYSVWLHRFIYICIAILPVYSVISFYGLSLRIDQYGWSLSRFWAYLIWFLLALFAIGYLWGIAKYRDRWTHQLSRTNVAIGLVVLVAMLSVNSPLLDFRKMVVADQLQRLADNKVTVEDFDLSYFRNHLARPGYEGLQTLKAQYGEAHPGLLVRINALYANGNNERPSSTRDEFIAAITLLSDNPPETLLTAIYKQETKNHWNLRQTQQYFLQALDLDKDGDQEYLWIEKKPEQTVIKLFFQQDKQWKSSYLGSFRKENNDIDQFYQALLAGEIKVAPSRWNDVIIGDQRFRAGLE
;
A
#
# COMPACT_ATOMS: atom_id res chain seq x y z
N MET A 1 -20.49 20.85 -15.25
CA MET A 1 -20.83 20.15 -13.99
C MET A 1 -20.88 21.09 -12.78
N LEU A 2 -19.86 21.92 -12.52
CA LEU A 2 -19.89 22.89 -11.41
C LEU A 2 -21.11 23.83 -11.42
N PHE A 3 -21.40 24.49 -12.55
CA PHE A 3 -22.55 25.38 -12.69
C PHE A 3 -23.90 24.70 -12.37
N ALA A 4 -24.11 23.48 -12.88
CA ALA A 4 -25.34 22.74 -12.62
C ALA A 4 -25.46 22.32 -11.15
N GLY A 5 -24.35 22.00 -10.50
CA GLY A 5 -24.30 21.78 -9.05
C GLY A 5 -24.62 23.04 -8.26
N SER A 6 -24.07 24.19 -8.64
CA SER A 6 -24.40 25.49 -8.01
C SER A 6 -25.87 25.88 -8.22
N PHE A 7 -26.42 25.64 -9.41
CA PHE A 7 -27.84 25.84 -9.71
C PHE A 7 -28.72 24.94 -8.84
N TRP A 8 -28.34 23.66 -8.67
CA TRP A 8 -29.05 22.74 -7.80
C TRP A 8 -29.01 23.18 -6.32
N LEU A 9 -27.85 23.61 -5.83
CA LEU A 9 -27.72 24.16 -4.48
C LEU A 9 -28.64 25.37 -4.27
N LEU A 10 -28.78 26.22 -5.28
CA LEU A 10 -29.66 27.38 -5.24
C LEU A 10 -31.15 26.98 -5.21
N LEU A 11 -31.55 25.93 -5.92
CA LEU A 11 -32.90 25.35 -5.82
C LEU A 11 -33.17 24.75 -4.43
N MET A 12 -32.20 24.04 -3.85
CA MET A 12 -32.34 23.50 -2.49
C MET A 12 -32.42 24.62 -1.43
N LEU A 13 -31.66 25.70 -1.61
CA LEU A 13 -31.76 26.88 -0.75
C LEU A 13 -33.14 27.53 -0.86
N TRP A 14 -33.66 27.68 -2.09
CA TRP A 14 -35.02 28.16 -2.32
C TRP A 14 -36.03 27.26 -1.58
N ALA A 15 -35.99 25.95 -1.81
CA ALA A 15 -36.88 25.00 -1.13
C ALA A 15 -36.79 25.13 0.40
N ALA A 16 -35.59 25.22 0.96
CA ALA A 16 -35.38 25.36 2.40
C ALA A 16 -35.94 26.69 2.96
N LEU A 17 -35.76 27.80 2.26
CA LEU A 17 -36.30 29.12 2.68
C LEU A 17 -37.83 29.13 2.72
N PHE A 18 -38.48 28.51 1.73
CA PHE A 18 -39.94 28.45 1.69
C PHE A 18 -40.51 27.43 2.68
N LYS A 19 -39.80 26.33 2.91
CA LYS A 19 -40.14 25.37 3.96
C LYS A 19 -40.10 26.02 5.36
N ALA A 20 -39.16 26.94 5.61
CA ALA A 20 -39.07 27.66 6.89
C ALA A 20 -40.30 28.54 7.18
N ILE A 21 -41.07 28.95 6.17
CA ILE A 21 -42.33 29.69 6.30
C ILE A 21 -43.57 28.80 6.08
N ASN A 22 -43.43 27.48 6.29
CA ASN A 22 -44.46 26.45 6.13
C ASN A 22 -45.02 26.29 4.71
N ILE A 23 -44.19 26.47 3.67
CA ILE A 23 -44.55 26.21 2.27
C ILE A 23 -43.69 25.04 1.74
N ASP A 24 -44.26 23.83 1.73
CA ASP A 24 -43.56 22.60 1.29
C ASP A 24 -43.55 22.40 -0.24
N PHE A 25 -44.41 23.11 -0.97
CA PHE A 25 -44.60 22.95 -2.43
C PHE A 25 -43.29 22.91 -3.24
N PHE A 26 -42.34 23.81 -2.96
CA PHE A 26 -41.08 23.88 -3.70
C PHE A 26 -40.13 22.73 -3.38
N SER A 27 -40.12 22.27 -2.12
CA SER A 27 -39.35 21.09 -1.71
C SER A 27 -39.85 19.85 -2.45
N ASP A 28 -41.18 19.66 -2.46
CA ASP A 28 -41.80 18.52 -3.13
C ASP A 28 -41.58 18.60 -4.64
N LEU A 29 -41.78 19.78 -5.25
CA LEU A 29 -41.62 19.98 -6.69
C LEU A 29 -40.19 19.73 -7.16
N PHE A 30 -39.18 20.25 -6.47
CA PHE A 30 -37.79 20.18 -6.92
C PHE A 30 -37.19 18.78 -6.78
N GLU A 31 -37.70 17.96 -5.86
CA GLU A 31 -37.30 16.55 -5.71
C GLU A 31 -37.99 15.61 -6.70
N GLN A 32 -39.07 16.04 -7.37
CA GLN A 32 -39.73 15.23 -8.38
C GLN A 32 -38.82 14.98 -9.58
N ARG A 33 -38.67 13.71 -9.97
CA ARG A 33 -37.84 13.28 -11.12
C ARG A 33 -38.17 14.03 -12.41
N TRP A 34 -39.45 14.33 -12.64
CA TRP A 34 -39.92 15.02 -13.85
C TRP A 34 -39.51 16.50 -13.91
N PHE A 35 -39.25 17.14 -12.76
CA PHE A 35 -38.71 18.51 -12.70
C PHE A 35 -37.19 18.49 -12.63
N TYR A 36 -36.63 17.61 -11.79
CA TYR A 36 -35.21 17.47 -11.52
C TYR A 36 -34.39 17.24 -12.80
N TYR A 37 -34.75 16.22 -13.61
CA TYR A 37 -33.95 15.88 -14.80
C TYR A 37 -33.96 17.01 -15.86
N PRO A 38 -35.11 17.59 -16.25
CA PRO A 38 -35.12 18.71 -17.20
C PRO A 38 -34.45 19.97 -16.67
N ALA A 39 -34.63 20.31 -15.38
CA ALA A 39 -34.04 21.52 -14.80
C ALA A 39 -32.49 21.46 -14.80
N ILE A 40 -31.91 20.33 -14.42
CA ILE A 40 -30.45 20.13 -14.46
C ILE A 40 -29.94 20.03 -15.91
N ALA A 41 -30.71 19.40 -16.81
CA ALA A 41 -30.36 19.35 -18.23
C ALA A 41 -30.33 20.76 -18.84
N LEU A 42 -31.34 21.60 -18.54
CA LEU A 42 -31.39 22.99 -18.96
C LEU A 42 -30.24 23.80 -18.36
N ALA A 43 -29.98 23.67 -17.06
CA ALA A 43 -28.85 24.35 -16.42
C ALA A 43 -27.50 23.98 -17.05
N ASN A 44 -27.28 22.70 -17.37
CA ASN A 44 -26.09 22.28 -18.12
C ASN A 44 -26.08 22.83 -19.55
N GLY A 45 -27.22 22.84 -20.25
CA GLY A 45 -27.33 23.42 -21.60
C GLY A 45 -26.99 24.90 -21.62
N PHE A 46 -27.52 25.68 -20.67
CA PHE A 46 -27.18 27.10 -20.49
C PHE A 46 -25.69 27.28 -20.17
N ALA A 47 -25.13 26.46 -19.27
CA ALA A 47 -23.70 26.50 -18.98
C ALA A 47 -22.86 26.31 -20.25
N ILE A 48 -23.16 25.29 -21.05
CA ILE A 48 -22.45 25.01 -22.32
C ILE A 48 -22.57 26.19 -23.28
N ILE A 49 -23.76 26.78 -23.42
CA ILE A 49 -23.98 27.96 -24.29
C ILE A 49 -23.15 29.15 -23.81
N ILE A 50 -23.10 29.39 -22.51
CA ILE A 50 -22.30 30.48 -21.91
C ILE A 50 -20.80 30.22 -22.13
N PHE A 51 -20.31 29.01 -21.83
CA PHE A 51 -18.90 28.66 -22.06
C PHE A 51 -18.51 28.78 -23.54
N ARG A 52 -19.40 28.41 -24.46
CA ARG A 52 -19.19 28.58 -25.90
C ARG A 52 -19.12 30.05 -26.34
N LYS A 53 -19.75 30.98 -25.61
CA LYS A 53 -19.59 32.42 -25.85
C LYS A 53 -18.25 32.95 -25.33
N LEU A 54 -17.60 32.22 -24.42
CA LEU A 54 -16.31 32.56 -23.82
C LEU A 54 -15.14 31.83 -24.48
N THR A 55 -15.30 31.28 -25.70
CA THR A 55 -14.24 30.56 -26.41
C THR A 55 -12.94 31.36 -26.49
N HIS A 56 -13.00 32.69 -26.67
CA HIS A 56 -11.81 33.54 -26.64
C HIS A 56 -11.03 33.49 -25.31
N ILE A 57 -11.73 33.38 -24.17
CA ILE A 57 -11.09 33.21 -22.85
C ILE A 57 -10.46 31.82 -22.76
N ILE A 58 -11.16 30.79 -23.23
CA ILE A 58 -10.65 29.41 -23.26
C ILE A 58 -9.37 29.37 -24.10
N ASP A 59 -9.38 29.94 -25.30
CA ASP A 59 -8.20 30.03 -26.17
C ASP A 59 -7.04 30.76 -25.48
N THR A 60 -7.35 31.81 -24.71
CA THR A 60 -6.34 32.55 -23.94
C THR A 60 -5.75 31.71 -22.80
N ILE A 61 -6.58 30.97 -22.07
CA ILE A 61 -6.14 30.04 -21.02
C ILE A 61 -5.31 28.92 -21.63
N THR A 62 -5.72 28.35 -22.76
CA THR A 62 -4.97 27.31 -23.47
C THR A 62 -3.63 27.84 -23.95
N ARG A 63 -3.57 29.06 -24.50
CA ARG A 63 -2.30 29.72 -24.86
C ARG A 63 -1.38 29.92 -23.65
N LEU A 64 -1.92 30.35 -22.51
CA LEU A 64 -1.17 30.50 -21.26
C LEU A 64 -0.65 29.15 -20.75
N GLN A 65 -1.51 28.13 -20.74
CA GLN A 65 -1.14 26.77 -20.37
C GLN A 65 -0.05 26.20 -21.29
N GLN A 66 -0.18 26.39 -22.61
CA GLN A 66 0.84 25.99 -23.58
C GLN A 66 2.17 26.72 -23.34
N ALA A 67 2.14 28.02 -23.05
CA ALA A 67 3.34 28.78 -22.71
C ALA A 67 4.03 28.24 -21.45
N LEU A 68 3.25 27.92 -20.40
CA LEU A 68 3.76 27.32 -19.17
C LEU A 68 4.37 25.94 -19.41
N ILE A 69 3.67 25.06 -20.14
CA ILE A 69 4.18 23.72 -20.46
C ILE A 69 5.46 23.81 -21.30
N LYS A 70 5.53 24.75 -22.25
CA LYS A 70 6.73 24.98 -23.05
C LYS A 70 7.93 25.33 -22.18
N PHE A 71 7.76 26.30 -21.28
CA PHE A 71 8.81 26.67 -20.33
C PHE A 71 9.21 25.50 -19.42
N LEU A 72 8.22 24.78 -18.88
CA LEU A 72 8.45 23.70 -17.94
C LEU A 72 9.13 22.48 -18.58
N LEU A 73 8.87 22.20 -19.87
CA LEU A 73 9.57 21.17 -20.63
C LEU A 73 11.07 21.46 -20.74
N VAL A 74 11.44 22.71 -20.99
CA VAL A 74 12.85 23.13 -21.07
C VAL A 74 13.53 22.97 -19.72
N LEU A 75 12.89 23.45 -18.65
CA LEU A 75 13.40 23.30 -17.29
C LEU A 75 13.56 21.83 -16.91
N LEU A 76 12.55 21.01 -17.19
CA LEU A 76 12.58 19.58 -16.89
C LEU A 76 13.68 18.85 -17.69
N SER A 77 13.88 19.23 -18.95
CA SER A 77 14.96 18.70 -19.79
C SER A 77 16.33 19.07 -19.23
N LEU A 78 16.50 20.29 -18.73
CA LEU A 78 17.73 20.71 -18.05
C LEU A 78 17.98 19.91 -16.79
N VAL A 79 16.99 19.80 -15.90
CA VAL A 79 17.10 19.02 -14.65
C VAL A 79 17.44 17.57 -14.96
N SER A 80 16.79 16.97 -15.96
CA SER A 80 17.07 15.61 -16.42
C SER A 80 18.53 15.46 -16.87
N LEU A 81 18.99 16.30 -17.79
CA LEU A 81 20.37 16.22 -18.29
C LEU A 81 21.42 16.42 -17.19
N LEU A 82 21.19 17.37 -16.26
CA LEU A 82 22.05 17.58 -15.11
C LEU A 82 22.06 16.37 -14.18
N PHE A 83 20.90 15.78 -13.89
CA PHE A 83 20.78 14.59 -13.05
C PHE A 83 21.54 13.42 -13.67
N LEU A 84 21.35 13.12 -14.96
CA LEU A 84 22.07 12.05 -15.62
C LEU A 84 23.58 12.35 -15.70
N GLY A 85 23.96 13.60 -15.91
CA GLY A 85 25.36 14.04 -15.90
C GLY A 85 26.02 13.90 -14.53
N ALA A 86 25.27 13.98 -13.43
CA ALA A 86 25.76 13.78 -12.08
C ALA A 86 25.94 12.30 -11.69
N LEU A 87 25.13 11.40 -12.25
CA LEU A 87 25.15 9.96 -11.91
C LEU A 87 26.52 9.28 -12.04
N PRO A 88 27.35 9.54 -13.07
CA PRO A 88 28.71 8.98 -13.16
C PRO A 88 29.62 9.36 -11.99
N PHE A 89 29.36 10.49 -11.32
CA PHE A 89 30.17 10.99 -10.20
C PHE A 89 29.64 10.52 -8.84
N THR A 90 28.32 10.42 -8.68
CA THR A 90 27.68 10.01 -7.42
C THR A 90 27.46 8.51 -7.29
N GLY A 91 27.45 7.79 -8.41
CA GLY A 91 27.00 6.40 -8.46
C GLY A 91 25.47 6.26 -8.37
N LEU A 92 25.01 5.01 -8.39
CA LEU A 92 23.59 4.66 -8.33
C LEU A 92 23.11 4.33 -6.90
N GLU A 93 24.02 4.11 -5.94
CA GLU A 93 23.68 3.75 -4.55
C GLU A 93 22.69 4.75 -3.89
N PRO A 94 22.97 6.08 -3.89
CA PRO A 94 22.11 7.05 -3.19
C PRO A 94 20.72 7.17 -3.80
N LEU A 95 20.63 6.84 -5.10
CA LEU A 95 19.37 6.80 -5.83
C LEU A 95 18.49 5.65 -5.35
N TRP A 96 19.05 4.49 -5.00
CA TRP A 96 18.27 3.33 -4.58
C TRP A 96 17.74 3.46 -3.15
N GLU A 97 18.52 4.05 -2.25
CA GLU A 97 18.12 4.35 -0.87
C GLU A 97 16.89 5.27 -0.80
N SER A 98 16.79 6.24 -1.72
CA SER A 98 15.74 7.26 -1.74
C SER A 98 14.48 6.89 -2.55
N GLY A 99 14.39 5.67 -3.07
CA GLY A 99 13.22 5.24 -3.86
C GLY A 99 13.37 5.39 -5.38
N GLY A 100 14.56 5.71 -5.89
CA GLY A 100 14.83 6.34 -7.19
C GLY A 100 14.26 5.73 -8.47
N SER A 101 13.85 4.45 -8.50
CA SER A 101 13.13 3.90 -9.66
C SER A 101 11.84 4.67 -9.95
N SER A 102 11.09 5.07 -8.91
CA SER A 102 9.83 5.81 -9.09
C SER A 102 10.09 7.24 -9.58
N LEU A 103 11.10 7.91 -9.03
CA LEU A 103 11.47 9.28 -9.41
C LEU A 103 11.90 9.35 -10.88
N ILE A 104 12.71 8.39 -11.35
CA ILE A 104 13.13 8.32 -12.75
C ILE A 104 11.94 8.05 -13.67
N LEU A 105 11.05 7.13 -13.30
CA LEU A 105 9.84 6.86 -14.10
C LEU A 105 8.92 8.08 -14.18
N TRP A 106 8.77 8.82 -13.08
CA TRP A 106 8.00 10.08 -13.08
C TRP A 106 8.65 11.15 -13.95
N MET A 107 9.95 11.32 -13.86
CA MET A 107 10.69 12.24 -14.73
C MET A 107 10.49 11.87 -16.21
N GLN A 108 10.65 10.60 -16.56
CA GLN A 108 10.40 10.10 -17.91
C GLN A 108 8.95 10.32 -18.36
N ALA A 109 7.98 10.02 -17.51
CA ALA A 109 6.55 10.24 -17.80
C ALA A 109 6.23 11.73 -18.01
N LEU A 110 6.76 12.62 -17.17
CA LEU A 110 6.56 14.07 -17.28
C LEU A 110 7.21 14.63 -18.54
N ILE A 111 8.43 14.20 -18.88
CA ILE A 111 9.09 14.59 -20.14
C ILE A 111 8.23 14.15 -21.32
N LEU A 112 7.82 12.89 -21.37
CA LEU A 112 6.96 12.38 -22.46
C LEU A 112 5.63 13.13 -22.53
N PHE A 113 4.98 13.38 -21.39
CA PHE A 113 3.74 14.15 -21.32
C PHE A 113 3.92 15.57 -21.88
N PHE A 114 4.93 16.30 -21.41
CA PHE A 114 5.18 17.66 -21.88
C PHE A 114 5.64 17.70 -23.34
N VAL A 115 6.42 16.73 -23.80
CA VAL A 115 6.78 16.59 -25.21
C VAL A 115 5.52 16.44 -26.06
N ASN A 116 4.60 15.56 -25.68
CA ASN A 116 3.34 15.40 -26.40
C ASN A 116 2.45 16.63 -26.36
N ALA A 117 2.42 17.34 -25.23
CA ALA A 117 1.62 18.55 -25.08
C ALA A 117 2.19 19.74 -25.87
N VAL A 118 3.52 19.84 -26.03
CA VAL A 118 4.17 20.94 -26.77
C VAL A 118 4.18 20.70 -28.27
N TYR A 119 4.41 19.47 -28.72
CA TYR A 119 4.50 19.11 -30.14
C TYR A 119 3.19 18.51 -30.68
N GLN A 120 2.05 18.90 -30.11
CA GLN A 120 0.72 18.43 -30.52
C GLN A 120 0.26 19.01 -31.87
N ASP A 121 0.70 20.24 -32.20
CA ASP A 121 0.32 20.97 -33.42
C ASP A 121 1.06 20.47 -34.67
N GLU A 122 0.71 21.03 -35.84
CA GLU A 122 1.23 20.61 -37.16
C GLU A 122 2.77 20.44 -37.17
N PRO A 123 3.31 19.35 -37.78
CA PRO A 123 4.75 19.04 -37.76
C PRO A 123 5.67 20.15 -38.26
N ASP A 124 5.15 21.06 -39.08
CA ASP A 124 5.88 22.16 -39.72
C ASP A 124 5.93 23.44 -38.85
N ASN A 125 5.13 23.53 -37.78
CA ASN A 125 5.16 24.65 -36.85
C ASN A 125 6.09 24.35 -35.68
N TRP A 126 7.31 24.90 -35.71
CA TRP A 126 8.27 24.67 -34.64
C TRP A 126 7.94 25.53 -33.41
N PRO A 127 7.63 24.92 -32.24
CA PRO A 127 7.26 25.67 -31.04
C PRO A 127 8.44 26.42 -30.42
N TYR A 128 9.67 26.11 -30.85
CA TYR A 128 10.93 26.64 -30.32
C TYR A 128 11.89 27.04 -31.43
N SER A 129 12.90 27.84 -31.08
CA SER A 129 14.07 28.06 -31.93
C SER A 129 14.87 26.76 -32.10
N VAL A 130 15.66 26.69 -33.18
CA VAL A 130 16.41 25.48 -33.56
C VAL A 130 17.32 24.97 -32.45
N TRP A 131 17.97 25.88 -31.71
CA TRP A 131 18.85 25.50 -30.60
C TRP A 131 18.09 24.81 -29.48
N LEU A 132 16.95 25.36 -29.08
CA LEU A 132 16.15 24.81 -28.00
C LEU A 132 15.43 23.52 -28.42
N HIS A 133 15.00 23.43 -29.69
CA HIS A 133 14.52 22.19 -30.29
C HIS A 133 15.56 21.06 -30.19
N ARG A 134 16.82 21.36 -30.53
CA ARG A 134 17.94 20.40 -30.41
C ARG A 134 18.27 20.04 -28.96
N PHE A 135 18.11 20.97 -28.03
CA PHE A 135 18.26 20.68 -26.60
C PHE A 135 17.22 19.66 -26.11
N ILE A 136 15.94 19.86 -26.46
CA ILE A 136 14.87 18.89 -26.14
C ILE A 136 15.11 17.56 -26.85
N TYR A 137 15.54 17.59 -28.11
CA TYR A 137 15.92 16.41 -28.88
C TYR A 137 16.99 15.56 -28.17
N ILE A 138 18.02 16.19 -27.59
CA ILE A 138 19.07 15.48 -26.83
C ILE A 138 18.46 14.82 -25.58
N CYS A 139 17.62 15.54 -24.85
CA CYS A 139 16.92 14.99 -23.68
C CYS A 139 16.05 13.77 -24.03
N ILE A 140 15.29 13.83 -25.13
CA ILE A 140 14.47 12.71 -25.61
C ILE A 140 15.34 11.51 -26.00
N ALA A 141 16.46 11.75 -26.69
CA ALA A 141 17.39 10.70 -27.11
C ALA A 141 17.99 9.94 -25.91
N ILE A 142 18.01 10.56 -24.74
CA ILE A 142 18.52 10.00 -23.48
C ILE A 142 17.47 9.18 -22.72
N LEU A 143 16.16 9.34 -22.99
CA LEU A 143 15.10 8.63 -22.27
C LEU A 143 15.27 7.09 -22.20
N PRO A 144 15.78 6.39 -23.24
CA PRO A 144 16.05 4.96 -23.13
C PRO A 144 17.09 4.60 -22.06
N VAL A 145 18.05 5.49 -21.76
CA VAL A 145 19.02 5.29 -20.68
C VAL A 145 18.31 5.28 -19.32
N TYR A 146 17.35 6.20 -19.10
CA TYR A 146 16.52 6.16 -17.90
C TYR A 146 15.69 4.89 -17.80
N SER A 147 15.17 4.40 -18.92
CA SER A 147 14.45 3.12 -18.94
C SER A 147 15.34 1.97 -18.50
N VAL A 148 16.61 1.92 -18.94
CA VAL A 148 17.57 0.90 -18.48
C VAL A 148 17.86 1.03 -16.98
N ILE A 149 18.10 2.25 -16.48
CA ILE A 149 18.35 2.49 -15.05
C ILE A 149 17.12 2.07 -14.21
N SER A 150 15.91 2.47 -14.61
CA SER A 150 14.67 2.07 -13.93
C SER A 150 14.44 0.57 -13.95
N PHE A 151 14.74 -0.11 -15.06
CA PHE A 151 14.66 -1.57 -15.14
C PHE A 151 15.58 -2.25 -14.12
N TYR A 152 16.83 -1.79 -14.02
CA TYR A 152 17.79 -2.30 -13.04
C TYR A 152 17.27 -2.14 -11.61
N GLY A 153 16.79 -0.94 -11.25
CA GLY A 153 16.27 -0.67 -9.91
C GLY A 153 15.00 -1.45 -9.56
N LEU A 154 14.11 -1.64 -10.53
CA LEU A 154 12.92 -2.47 -10.35
C LEU A 154 13.27 -3.96 -10.20
N SER A 155 14.26 -4.45 -10.97
CA SER A 155 14.75 -5.84 -10.88
C SER A 155 15.34 -6.14 -9.51
N LEU A 156 16.18 -5.25 -8.99
CA LEU A 156 16.80 -5.41 -7.67
C LEU A 156 15.76 -5.62 -6.55
N ARG A 157 14.62 -4.90 -6.63
CA ARG A 157 13.54 -5.05 -5.64
C ARG A 157 12.75 -6.35 -5.79
N ILE A 158 12.68 -6.92 -6.97
CA ILE A 158 12.05 -8.24 -7.18
C ILE A 158 12.95 -9.32 -6.61
N ASP A 159 14.26 -9.22 -6.82
CA ASP A 159 15.20 -10.19 -6.26
C ASP A 159 15.11 -10.17 -4.72
N GLN A 160 15.11 -8.98 -4.12
CA GLN A 160 15.00 -8.79 -2.67
C GLN A 160 13.65 -9.27 -2.11
N TYR A 161 12.53 -8.77 -2.64
CA TYR A 161 11.22 -8.88 -1.99
C TYR A 161 10.19 -9.74 -2.74
N GLY A 162 10.52 -10.22 -3.93
CA GLY A 162 9.60 -10.96 -4.80
C GLY A 162 8.58 -10.08 -5.50
N TRP A 163 7.73 -10.73 -6.29
CA TRP A 163 6.68 -10.04 -7.02
C TRP A 163 5.57 -9.57 -6.09
N SER A 164 5.12 -8.34 -6.32
CA SER A 164 3.92 -7.77 -5.72
C SER A 164 3.07 -7.13 -6.82
N LEU A 165 1.81 -6.87 -6.51
CA LEU A 165 0.89 -6.22 -7.43
C LEU A 165 1.43 -4.85 -7.88
N SER A 166 2.00 -4.06 -6.96
CA SER A 166 2.60 -2.76 -7.28
C SER A 166 3.84 -2.90 -8.19
N ARG A 167 4.64 -3.96 -8.04
CA ARG A 167 5.81 -4.22 -8.91
C ARG A 167 5.40 -4.65 -10.32
N PHE A 168 4.36 -5.47 -10.48
CA PHE A 168 3.81 -5.79 -11.80
C PHE A 168 3.31 -4.53 -12.53
N TRP A 169 2.56 -3.68 -11.83
CA TRP A 169 2.13 -2.39 -12.40
C TRP A 169 3.31 -1.48 -12.73
N ALA A 170 4.33 -1.42 -11.87
CA ALA A 170 5.53 -0.64 -12.13
C ALA A 170 6.26 -1.13 -13.39
N TYR A 171 6.37 -2.45 -13.60
CA TYR A 171 6.94 -3.03 -14.81
C TYR A 171 6.12 -2.74 -16.05
N LEU A 172 4.79 -2.81 -15.95
CA LEU A 172 3.92 -2.46 -17.08
C LEU A 172 4.07 -0.98 -17.46
N ILE A 173 4.07 -0.08 -16.48
CA ILE A 173 4.27 1.36 -16.71
C ILE A 173 5.66 1.60 -17.30
N TRP A 174 6.70 1.01 -16.73
CA TRP A 174 8.06 1.07 -17.25
C TRP A 174 8.11 0.62 -18.71
N PHE A 175 7.52 -0.54 -19.03
CA PHE A 175 7.51 -1.10 -20.38
C PHE A 175 6.84 -0.14 -21.37
N LEU A 176 5.69 0.43 -21.02
CA LEU A 176 4.98 1.39 -21.87
C LEU A 176 5.80 2.68 -22.07
N LEU A 177 6.39 3.23 -21.00
CA LEU A 177 7.25 4.43 -21.08
C LEU A 177 8.52 4.17 -21.90
N ALA A 178 9.11 2.97 -21.78
CA ALA A 178 10.27 2.54 -22.56
C ALA A 178 9.92 2.43 -24.06
N LEU A 179 8.74 1.89 -24.40
CA LEU A 179 8.25 1.87 -25.78
C LEU A 179 8.13 3.28 -26.37
N PHE A 180 7.61 4.25 -25.59
CA PHE A 180 7.55 5.65 -26.02
C PHE A 180 8.96 6.22 -26.25
N ALA A 181 9.87 6.02 -25.30
CA ALA A 181 11.25 6.48 -25.40
C ALA A 181 11.96 5.92 -26.64
N ILE A 182 11.84 4.62 -26.89
CA ILE A 182 12.43 3.94 -28.05
C ILE A 182 11.77 4.43 -29.35
N GLY A 183 10.44 4.56 -29.37
CA GLY A 183 9.70 5.03 -30.53
C GLY A 183 10.04 6.47 -30.93
N TYR A 184 10.34 7.33 -29.95
CA TYR A 184 10.79 8.70 -30.22
C TYR A 184 12.26 8.74 -30.63
N LEU A 185 13.12 7.95 -29.99
CA LEU A 185 14.51 7.79 -30.41
C LEU A 185 14.58 7.30 -31.87
N TRP A 186 13.69 6.38 -32.27
CA TRP A 186 13.59 5.91 -33.64
C TRP A 186 13.17 7.01 -34.62
N GLY A 187 12.18 7.83 -34.23
CA GLY A 187 11.78 9.01 -35.00
C GLY A 187 12.93 10.01 -35.18
N ILE A 188 13.71 10.21 -34.12
CA ILE A 188 14.94 11.01 -34.09
C ILE A 188 16.00 10.43 -35.03
N ALA A 189 16.29 9.13 -34.94
CA ALA A 189 17.29 8.47 -35.78
C ALA A 189 16.94 8.55 -37.27
N LYS A 190 15.65 8.44 -37.61
CA LYS A 190 15.17 8.42 -38.99
C LYS A 190 15.01 9.81 -39.61
N TYR A 191 14.46 10.78 -38.87
CA TYR A 191 14.06 12.09 -39.39
C TYR A 191 14.85 13.27 -38.82
N ARG A 192 15.78 13.04 -37.88
CA ARG A 192 16.64 14.06 -37.23
C ARG A 192 15.82 15.23 -36.67
N ASP A 193 16.10 16.46 -37.09
CA ASP A 193 15.38 17.67 -36.63
C ASP A 193 13.87 17.60 -36.96
N ARG A 194 13.43 16.76 -37.90
CA ARG A 194 12.03 16.54 -38.30
C ARG A 194 11.37 15.33 -37.61
N TRP A 195 11.89 14.88 -36.47
CA TRP A 195 11.38 13.73 -35.72
C TRP A 195 9.90 13.83 -35.31
N THR A 196 9.36 15.05 -35.22
CA THR A 196 7.94 15.34 -34.94
C THR A 196 6.98 14.71 -35.96
N HIS A 197 7.40 14.47 -37.21
CA HIS A 197 6.56 13.76 -38.20
C HIS A 197 6.24 12.32 -37.81
N GLN A 198 7.13 11.66 -37.08
CA GLN A 198 6.94 10.27 -36.64
C GLN A 198 6.23 10.19 -35.29
N LEU A 199 6.21 11.29 -34.52
CA LEU A 199 5.62 11.39 -33.18
C LEU A 199 4.17 10.89 -33.15
N SER A 200 3.32 11.41 -34.05
CA SER A 200 1.90 11.03 -34.14
C SER A 200 1.73 9.53 -34.42
N ARG A 201 2.48 8.97 -35.37
CA ARG A 201 2.43 7.54 -35.72
C ARG A 201 2.85 6.66 -34.55
N THR A 202 3.93 7.02 -33.88
CA THR A 202 4.42 6.32 -32.68
C THR A 202 3.37 6.36 -31.57
N ASN A 203 2.74 7.50 -31.33
CA ASN A 203 1.71 7.64 -30.31
C ASN A 203 0.48 6.80 -30.58
N VAL A 204 0.00 6.76 -31.83
CA VAL A 204 -1.14 5.92 -32.21
C VAL A 204 -0.80 4.44 -32.04
N ALA A 205 0.38 4.01 -32.51
CA ALA A 205 0.82 2.62 -32.38
C ALA A 205 0.94 2.20 -30.91
N ILE A 206 1.59 3.01 -30.08
CA ILE A 206 1.73 2.72 -28.65
C ILE A 206 0.38 2.85 -27.93
N GLY A 207 -0.50 3.77 -28.34
CA GLY A 207 -1.86 3.87 -27.83
C GLY A 207 -2.66 2.58 -28.03
N LEU A 208 -2.50 1.90 -29.17
CA LEU A 208 -3.06 0.57 -29.38
C LEU A 208 -2.43 -0.49 -28.47
N VAL A 209 -1.11 -0.43 -28.25
CA VAL A 209 -0.43 -1.33 -27.30
C VAL A 209 -0.95 -1.10 -25.86
N VAL A 210 -1.13 0.15 -25.45
CA VAL A 210 -1.71 0.52 -24.15
C VAL A 210 -3.13 -0.06 -24.03
N LEU A 211 -3.96 0.11 -25.06
CA LEU A 211 -5.31 -0.44 -25.07
C LEU A 211 -5.29 -1.97 -24.91
N VAL A 212 -4.49 -2.68 -25.70
CA VAL A 212 -4.36 -4.14 -25.63
C VAL A 212 -3.83 -4.58 -24.26
N ALA A 213 -2.84 -3.89 -23.71
CA ALA A 213 -2.29 -4.16 -22.39
C ALA A 213 -3.34 -3.97 -21.29
N MET A 214 -4.10 -2.87 -21.32
CA MET A 214 -5.17 -2.61 -20.33
C MET A 214 -6.28 -3.65 -20.41
N LEU A 215 -6.70 -4.05 -21.62
CA LEU A 215 -7.66 -5.14 -21.81
C LEU A 215 -7.11 -6.46 -21.29
N SER A 216 -5.84 -6.75 -21.54
CA SER A 216 -5.19 -8.00 -21.12
C SER A 216 -5.11 -8.10 -19.59
N VAL A 217 -4.66 -7.05 -18.89
CA VAL A 217 -4.53 -7.00 -17.42
C VAL A 217 -5.88 -7.08 -16.70
N ASN A 218 -6.94 -6.54 -17.31
CA ASN A 218 -8.30 -6.61 -16.77
C ASN A 218 -9.06 -7.87 -17.22
N SER A 219 -8.42 -8.74 -18.00
CA SER A 219 -8.98 -10.02 -18.42
C SER A 219 -8.35 -11.19 -17.66
N PRO A 220 -8.98 -12.38 -17.69
CA PRO A 220 -8.37 -13.59 -17.12
C PRO A 220 -7.03 -14.01 -17.74
N LEU A 221 -6.63 -13.43 -18.89
CA LEU A 221 -5.40 -13.76 -19.60
C LEU A 221 -4.15 -13.30 -18.83
N LEU A 222 -4.19 -12.10 -18.24
CA LEU A 222 -3.05 -11.49 -17.56
C LEU A 222 -3.45 -11.01 -16.16
N ASP A 223 -3.87 -11.95 -15.31
CA ASP A 223 -4.22 -11.66 -13.92
C ASP A 223 -2.97 -11.55 -13.05
N PHE A 224 -2.49 -10.32 -12.85
CA PHE A 224 -1.34 -10.03 -11.97
C PHE A 224 -1.51 -10.59 -10.56
N ARG A 225 -2.75 -10.71 -10.05
CA ARG A 225 -2.98 -11.22 -8.68
C ARG A 225 -2.63 -12.69 -8.60
N LYS A 226 -3.00 -13.49 -9.61
CA LYS A 226 -2.63 -14.91 -9.70
C LYS A 226 -1.11 -15.10 -9.81
N MET A 227 -0.45 -14.26 -10.61
CA MET A 227 1.01 -14.31 -10.76
C MET A 227 1.72 -14.00 -9.44
N VAL A 228 1.26 -13.00 -8.69
CA VAL A 228 1.78 -12.68 -7.36
C VAL A 228 1.58 -13.84 -6.38
N VAL A 229 0.38 -14.45 -6.35
CA VAL A 229 0.12 -15.61 -5.50
C VAL A 229 1.07 -16.76 -5.84
N ALA A 230 1.24 -17.08 -7.13
CA ALA A 230 2.14 -18.14 -7.57
C ALA A 230 3.59 -17.90 -7.15
N ASP A 231 4.12 -16.68 -7.37
CA ASP A 231 5.48 -16.31 -6.97
C ASP A 231 5.69 -16.41 -5.46
N GLN A 232 4.77 -15.85 -4.67
CA GLN A 232 4.91 -15.83 -3.21
C GLN A 232 4.80 -17.24 -2.61
N LEU A 233 3.90 -18.09 -3.13
CA LEU A 233 3.82 -19.49 -2.72
C LEU A 233 5.06 -20.29 -3.12
N GLN A 234 5.62 -20.03 -4.30
CA GLN A 234 6.87 -20.66 -4.72
C GLN A 234 8.05 -20.22 -3.86
N ARG A 235 8.14 -18.93 -3.50
CA ARG A 235 9.19 -18.44 -2.59
C ARG A 235 9.10 -19.06 -1.20
N LEU A 236 7.90 -19.33 -0.70
CA LEU A 236 7.69 -20.08 0.53
C LEU A 236 8.17 -21.54 0.38
N ALA A 237 7.80 -22.21 -0.72
CA ALA A 237 8.23 -23.58 -1.00
C ALA A 237 9.76 -23.71 -1.18
N ASP A 238 10.40 -22.69 -1.76
CA ASP A 238 11.86 -22.58 -1.94
C ASP A 238 12.59 -22.17 -0.63
N ASN A 239 11.88 -22.04 0.51
CA ASN A 239 12.41 -21.55 1.79
C ASN A 239 13.09 -20.17 1.73
N LYS A 240 12.70 -19.32 0.77
CA LYS A 240 13.17 -17.93 0.69
C LYS A 240 12.47 -17.02 1.71
N VAL A 241 11.33 -17.45 2.22
CA VAL A 241 10.53 -16.79 3.27
C VAL A 241 10.06 -17.88 4.22
N THR A 242 10.04 -17.61 5.54
CA THR A 242 9.52 -18.54 6.56
C THR A 242 8.00 -18.48 6.61
N VAL A 243 7.35 -19.52 7.14
CA VAL A 243 5.89 -19.55 7.33
C VAL A 243 5.45 -18.44 8.30
N GLU A 244 6.28 -18.14 9.29
CA GLU A 244 6.03 -17.13 10.31
C GLU A 244 6.08 -15.71 9.72
N ASP A 245 7.06 -15.42 8.84
CA ASP A 245 7.26 -14.10 8.23
C ASP A 245 6.44 -13.88 6.95
N PHE A 246 5.68 -14.88 6.51
CA PHE A 246 4.82 -14.77 5.35
C PHE A 246 3.70 -13.72 5.54
N ASP A 247 3.55 -12.82 4.57
CA ASP A 247 2.59 -11.70 4.66
C ASP A 247 1.17 -12.12 4.27
N LEU A 248 0.47 -12.72 5.24
CA LEU A 248 -0.93 -13.15 5.08
C LEU A 248 -1.89 -11.96 4.90
N SER A 249 -1.58 -10.80 5.47
CA SER A 249 -2.42 -9.61 5.39
C SER A 249 -2.44 -9.05 3.98
N TYR A 250 -1.29 -9.10 3.29
CA TYR A 250 -1.20 -8.72 1.89
C TYR A 250 -2.12 -9.56 0.99
N PHE A 251 -2.13 -10.88 1.18
CA PHE A 251 -3.02 -11.80 0.46
C PHE A 251 -4.49 -11.46 0.69
N ARG A 252 -4.87 -11.21 1.96
CA ARG A 252 -6.25 -10.88 2.33
C ARG A 252 -6.72 -9.56 1.72
N ASN A 253 -5.86 -8.53 1.76
CA ASN A 253 -6.27 -7.15 1.50
C ASN A 253 -6.07 -6.71 0.04
N HIS A 254 -5.12 -7.30 -0.70
CA HIS A 254 -4.71 -6.81 -2.02
C HIS A 254 -4.97 -7.78 -3.18
N LEU A 255 -5.08 -9.09 -2.92
CA LEU A 255 -5.11 -10.12 -3.97
C LEU A 255 -6.51 -10.68 -4.26
N ALA A 256 -7.54 -10.23 -3.54
CA ALA A 256 -8.94 -10.63 -3.72
C ALA A 256 -9.12 -12.16 -3.74
N ARG A 257 -9.90 -12.70 -4.70
CA ARG A 257 -10.19 -14.15 -4.79
C ARG A 257 -8.93 -15.01 -4.94
N PRO A 258 -7.96 -14.71 -5.84
CA PRO A 258 -6.69 -15.44 -5.87
C PRO A 258 -5.96 -15.46 -4.52
N GLY A 259 -5.97 -14.34 -3.77
CA GLY A 259 -5.40 -14.27 -2.43
C GLY A 259 -6.10 -15.20 -1.43
N TYR A 260 -7.44 -15.27 -1.48
CA TYR A 260 -8.22 -16.21 -0.67
C TYR A 260 -7.85 -17.66 -0.98
N GLU A 261 -7.82 -18.05 -2.26
CA GLU A 261 -7.48 -19.40 -2.71
C GLU A 261 -6.04 -19.78 -2.30
N GLY A 262 -5.10 -18.83 -2.39
CA GLY A 262 -3.73 -18.99 -1.91
C GLY A 262 -3.66 -19.25 -0.40
N LEU A 263 -4.41 -18.49 0.41
CA LEU A 263 -4.47 -18.71 1.86
C LEU A 263 -5.12 -20.05 2.24
N GLN A 264 -6.13 -20.51 1.49
CA GLN A 264 -6.70 -21.86 1.72
C GLN A 264 -5.69 -22.96 1.38
N THR A 265 -4.89 -22.77 0.32
CA THR A 265 -3.81 -23.69 -0.05
C THR A 265 -2.76 -23.76 1.05
N LEU A 266 -2.34 -22.61 1.60
CA LEU A 266 -1.41 -22.54 2.73
C LEU A 266 -1.96 -23.25 3.97
N LYS A 267 -3.24 -23.03 4.30
CA LYS A 267 -3.90 -23.71 5.42
C LYS A 267 -3.89 -25.23 5.24
N ALA A 268 -4.15 -25.72 4.03
CA ALA A 268 -4.16 -27.16 3.76
C ALA A 268 -2.76 -27.79 3.77
N GLN A 269 -1.73 -27.09 3.30
CA GLN A 269 -0.37 -27.63 3.19
C GLN A 269 0.44 -27.52 4.48
N TYR A 270 0.31 -26.40 5.21
CA TYR A 270 1.15 -26.08 6.36
C TYR A 270 0.38 -26.00 7.68
N GLY A 271 -0.96 -26.03 7.65
CA GLY A 271 -1.79 -25.82 8.85
C GLY A 271 -1.58 -26.85 9.95
N GLU A 272 -1.31 -28.11 9.61
CA GLU A 272 -1.04 -29.17 10.60
C GLU A 272 0.34 -29.00 11.25
N ALA A 273 1.37 -28.67 10.47
CA ALA A 273 2.73 -28.49 10.96
C ALA A 273 2.92 -27.13 11.68
N HIS A 274 2.15 -26.11 11.31
CA HIS A 274 2.20 -24.77 11.88
C HIS A 274 0.82 -24.33 12.36
N PRO A 275 0.33 -24.78 13.53
CA PRO A 275 -1.00 -24.42 14.03
C PRO A 275 -1.17 -22.90 14.22
N GLY A 276 -0.10 -22.16 14.54
CA GLY A 276 -0.11 -20.69 14.60
C GLY A 276 -0.48 -20.02 13.27
N LEU A 277 -0.07 -20.60 12.13
CA LEU A 277 -0.49 -20.14 10.80
C LEU A 277 -2.01 -20.26 10.65
N LEU A 278 -2.57 -21.39 11.07
CA LEU A 278 -4.00 -21.67 10.96
C LEU A 278 -4.82 -20.67 11.76
N VAL A 279 -4.40 -20.36 13.00
CA VAL A 279 -5.04 -19.35 13.86
C VAL A 279 -5.01 -17.97 13.20
N ARG A 280 -3.86 -17.55 12.65
CA ARG A 280 -3.71 -16.25 11.96
C ARG A 280 -4.60 -16.16 10.72
N ILE A 281 -4.63 -17.20 9.87
CA ILE A 281 -5.46 -17.24 8.66
C ILE A 281 -6.94 -17.17 9.04
N ASN A 282 -7.39 -17.95 10.02
CA ASN A 282 -8.78 -17.91 10.49
C ASN A 282 -9.14 -16.50 11.02
N ALA A 283 -8.24 -15.87 11.78
CA ALA A 283 -8.44 -14.54 12.31
C ALA A 283 -8.62 -13.48 11.22
N LEU A 284 -7.97 -13.60 10.05
CA LEU A 284 -8.11 -12.67 8.91
C LEU A 284 -9.52 -12.61 8.32
N TYR A 285 -10.30 -13.68 8.46
CA TYR A 285 -11.67 -13.78 7.96
C TYR A 285 -12.72 -13.61 9.06
N ALA A 286 -12.29 -13.51 10.32
CA ALA A 286 -13.18 -13.25 11.42
C ALA A 286 -13.84 -11.87 11.30
N ASN A 287 -15.14 -11.81 11.62
CA ASN A 287 -15.87 -10.56 11.71
C ASN A 287 -15.63 -9.94 13.09
N GLY A 288 -15.06 -8.72 13.13
CA GLY A 288 -14.76 -8.03 14.40
C GLY A 288 -15.99 -7.73 15.26
N ASN A 289 -17.19 -7.75 14.68
CA ASN A 289 -18.45 -7.55 15.39
C ASN A 289 -19.05 -8.86 15.96
N ASN A 290 -18.49 -10.02 15.62
CA ASN A 290 -18.97 -11.31 16.15
C ASN A 290 -18.20 -11.66 17.42
N GLU A 291 -18.92 -12.04 18.48
CA GLU A 291 -18.33 -12.56 19.72
C GLU A 291 -17.78 -13.98 19.58
N ARG A 292 -17.99 -14.63 18.42
CA ARG A 292 -17.56 -16.01 18.19
C ARG A 292 -16.07 -16.07 17.85
N PRO A 293 -15.27 -16.88 18.58
CA PRO A 293 -13.88 -17.12 18.24
C PRO A 293 -13.69 -17.60 16.80
N SER A 294 -12.63 -17.11 16.16
CA SER A 294 -12.31 -17.45 14.78
C SER A 294 -11.68 -18.85 14.61
N SER A 295 -11.06 -19.36 15.67
CA SER A 295 -10.46 -20.69 15.73
C SER A 295 -11.00 -21.43 16.95
N THR A 296 -11.04 -22.75 16.88
CA THR A 296 -11.43 -23.60 18.01
C THR A 296 -10.38 -23.55 19.13
N ARG A 297 -10.75 -24.03 20.30
CA ARG A 297 -9.84 -24.11 21.46
C ARG A 297 -8.63 -24.97 21.15
N ASP A 298 -8.85 -26.14 20.56
CA ASP A 298 -7.78 -27.11 20.31
C ASP A 298 -6.81 -26.59 19.23
N GLU A 299 -7.32 -25.95 18.18
CA GLU A 299 -6.51 -25.26 17.17
C GLU A 299 -5.64 -24.15 17.79
N PHE A 300 -6.21 -23.36 18.71
CA PHE A 300 -5.48 -22.29 19.39
C PHE A 300 -4.42 -22.83 20.34
N ILE A 301 -4.73 -23.86 21.14
CA ILE A 301 -3.78 -24.46 22.08
C ILE A 301 -2.62 -25.13 21.33
N ALA A 302 -2.90 -25.78 20.20
CA ALA A 302 -1.86 -26.34 19.34
C ALA A 302 -0.88 -25.28 18.80
N ALA A 303 -1.26 -24.00 18.77
CA ALA A 303 -0.39 -22.90 18.35
C ALA A 303 0.54 -22.39 19.47
N ILE A 304 0.40 -22.89 20.70
CA ILE A 304 1.19 -22.47 21.86
C ILE A 304 2.43 -23.36 21.98
N THR A 305 3.61 -22.74 21.94
CA THR A 305 4.85 -23.39 22.31
C THR A 305 4.96 -23.44 23.82
N LEU A 306 4.74 -24.62 24.40
CA LEU A 306 4.89 -24.87 25.83
C LEU A 306 6.38 -25.02 26.17
N LEU A 307 6.90 -24.14 27.03
CA LEU A 307 8.27 -24.18 27.53
C LEU A 307 8.36 -24.90 28.89
N SER A 308 7.22 -25.11 29.54
CA SER A 308 7.09 -25.87 30.79
C SER A 308 6.05 -26.96 30.64
N ASP A 309 6.27 -28.07 31.34
CA ASP A 309 5.36 -29.22 31.30
C ASP A 309 4.05 -28.95 32.05
N ASN A 310 2.95 -29.47 31.51
CA ASN A 310 1.63 -29.60 32.17
C ASN A 310 1.00 -28.29 32.71
N PRO A 311 0.74 -27.26 31.88
CA PRO A 311 -0.07 -26.11 32.29
C PRO A 311 -1.51 -26.54 32.65
N PRO A 312 -2.15 -25.92 33.67
CA PRO A 312 -3.52 -26.23 34.05
C PRO A 312 -4.53 -26.03 32.91
N GLU A 313 -5.44 -26.98 32.71
CA GLU A 313 -6.51 -26.86 31.69
C GLU A 313 -7.42 -25.62 31.90
N THR A 314 -7.58 -25.20 33.15
CA THR A 314 -8.31 -23.97 33.51
C THR A 314 -7.59 -22.71 33.03
N LEU A 315 -6.25 -22.70 33.04
CA LEU A 315 -5.41 -21.62 32.52
C LEU A 315 -5.53 -21.54 31.00
N LEU A 316 -5.33 -22.65 30.29
CA LEU A 316 -5.42 -22.69 28.82
C LEU A 316 -6.80 -22.20 28.33
N THR A 317 -7.85 -22.55 29.06
CA THR A 317 -9.21 -22.06 28.78
C THR A 317 -9.37 -20.56 29.02
N ALA A 318 -8.73 -20.02 30.06
CA ALA A 318 -8.73 -18.58 30.34
C ALA A 318 -7.96 -17.80 29.26
N ILE A 319 -6.77 -18.27 28.88
CA ILE A 319 -5.95 -17.68 27.79
C ILE A 319 -6.76 -17.68 26.49
N TYR A 320 -7.33 -18.83 26.09
CA TYR A 320 -8.15 -18.93 24.88
C TYR A 320 -9.30 -17.93 24.89
N LYS A 321 -10.08 -17.84 25.97
CA LYS A 321 -11.22 -16.91 26.08
C LYS A 321 -10.79 -15.44 26.02
N GLN A 322 -9.60 -15.12 26.52
CA GLN A 322 -9.09 -13.75 26.55
C GLN A 322 -8.52 -13.35 25.18
N GLU A 323 -7.63 -14.17 24.62
CA GLU A 323 -6.91 -13.84 23.39
C GLU A 323 -7.81 -13.91 22.16
N THR A 324 -8.80 -14.80 22.12
CA THR A 324 -9.72 -14.89 20.98
C THR A 324 -10.70 -13.72 20.86
N LYS A 325 -10.87 -12.91 21.90
CA LYS A 325 -11.64 -11.65 21.81
C LYS A 325 -10.91 -10.62 20.95
N ASN A 326 -9.58 -10.60 20.97
CA ASN A 326 -8.78 -9.62 20.25
C ASN A 326 -8.33 -10.17 18.89
N HIS A 327 -9.24 -10.12 17.92
CA HIS A 327 -9.01 -10.57 16.55
C HIS A 327 -7.83 -9.88 15.85
N TRP A 328 -7.56 -8.62 16.18
CA TRP A 328 -6.42 -7.90 15.61
C TRP A 328 -5.10 -8.48 16.14
N ASN A 329 -5.05 -8.81 17.43
CA ASN A 329 -3.90 -9.47 18.04
C ASN A 329 -3.61 -10.83 17.38
N LEU A 330 -4.64 -11.67 17.23
CA LEU A 330 -4.52 -12.98 16.60
C LEU A 330 -3.96 -12.94 15.16
N ARG A 331 -4.27 -11.88 14.39
CA ARG A 331 -3.76 -11.73 13.01
C ARG A 331 -2.26 -11.43 12.97
N GLN A 332 -1.74 -10.78 14.01
CA GLN A 332 -0.36 -10.28 14.06
C GLN A 332 0.59 -11.18 14.83
N THR A 333 0.10 -11.96 15.79
CA THR A 333 0.96 -12.82 16.58
C THR A 333 1.43 -14.01 15.75
N GLN A 334 2.74 -14.07 15.49
CA GLN A 334 3.41 -15.11 14.72
C GLN A 334 3.54 -16.40 15.54
N GLN A 335 3.90 -16.26 16.83
CA GLN A 335 4.11 -17.39 17.75
C GLN A 335 3.70 -17.01 19.18
N TYR A 336 3.28 -18.02 19.94
CA TYR A 336 2.95 -17.91 21.35
C TYR A 336 3.90 -18.78 22.16
N PHE A 337 4.40 -18.27 23.28
CA PHE A 337 5.16 -19.06 24.25
C PHE A 337 4.50 -18.98 25.62
N LEU A 338 4.49 -20.12 26.32
CA LEU A 338 3.99 -20.22 27.68
C LEU A 338 5.06 -20.86 28.58
N GLN A 339 5.43 -20.15 29.64
CA GLN A 339 6.42 -20.59 30.61
C GLN A 339 5.86 -20.46 32.03
N ALA A 340 5.98 -21.50 32.84
CA ALA A 340 5.69 -21.44 34.27
C ALA A 340 6.86 -20.78 35.02
N LEU A 341 6.54 -19.93 35.97
CA LEU A 341 7.50 -19.20 36.80
C LEU A 341 6.84 -18.81 38.12
N ASP A 342 7.47 -19.18 39.23
CA ASP A 342 7.12 -18.67 40.56
C ASP A 342 7.75 -17.28 40.74
N LEU A 343 6.94 -16.24 40.52
CA LEU A 343 7.39 -14.85 40.45
C LEU A 343 7.41 -14.20 41.84
N ASP A 344 6.45 -14.53 42.70
CA ASP A 344 6.31 -13.96 44.04
C ASP A 344 6.88 -14.84 45.17
N LYS A 345 7.36 -16.04 44.82
CA LYS A 345 8.03 -17.01 45.70
C LYS A 345 7.10 -17.60 46.76
N ASP A 346 5.80 -17.67 46.47
CA ASP A 346 4.81 -18.29 47.36
C ASP A 346 4.70 -19.83 47.17
N GLY A 347 5.33 -20.36 46.12
CA GLY A 347 5.35 -21.78 45.78
C GLY A 347 4.24 -22.23 44.82
N ASP A 348 3.26 -21.37 44.54
CA ASP A 348 2.35 -21.52 43.41
C ASP A 348 3.05 -21.06 42.12
N GLN A 349 2.49 -21.42 40.96
CA GLN A 349 3.10 -21.09 39.66
C GLN A 349 2.29 -20.00 38.96
N GLU A 350 2.94 -18.89 38.62
CA GLU A 350 2.46 -17.96 37.59
C GLU A 350 2.92 -18.41 36.20
N TYR A 351 2.31 -17.84 35.18
CA TYR A 351 2.59 -18.19 33.80
C TYR A 351 2.90 -16.95 32.97
N LEU A 352 4.11 -16.91 32.42
CA LEU A 352 4.50 -15.93 31.42
C LEU A 352 3.90 -16.32 30.06
N TRP A 353 3.11 -15.41 29.52
CA TRP A 353 2.52 -15.48 28.19
C TRP A 353 3.21 -14.49 27.26
N ILE A 354 3.90 -15.02 26.25
CA ILE A 354 4.76 -14.23 25.37
C ILE A 354 4.21 -14.31 23.94
N GLU A 355 3.92 -13.15 23.36
CA GLU A 355 3.41 -13.00 22.01
C GLU A 355 4.50 -12.43 21.11
N LYS A 356 4.99 -13.24 20.16
CA LYS A 356 5.91 -12.80 19.13
C LYS A 356 5.16 -12.16 17.98
N LYS A 357 5.41 -10.88 17.70
CA LYS A 357 4.84 -10.13 16.57
C LYS A 357 5.98 -9.60 15.68
N PRO A 358 5.69 -9.17 14.43
CA PRO A 358 6.72 -8.70 13.51
C PRO A 358 7.61 -7.58 14.07
N GLU A 359 7.01 -6.62 14.78
CA GLU A 359 7.68 -5.39 15.25
C GLU A 359 7.98 -5.35 16.74
N GLN A 360 7.36 -6.23 17.53
CA GLN A 360 7.45 -6.20 18.99
C GLN A 360 7.13 -7.55 19.61
N THR A 361 7.64 -7.76 20.82
CA THR A 361 7.26 -8.87 21.69
C THR A 361 6.42 -8.31 22.82
N VAL A 362 5.28 -8.92 23.11
CA VAL A 362 4.42 -8.54 24.25
C VAL A 362 4.41 -9.65 25.29
N ILE A 363 4.64 -9.30 26.55
CA ILE A 363 4.71 -10.23 27.67
C ILE A 363 3.59 -9.90 28.66
N LYS A 364 2.79 -10.92 29.00
CA LYS A 364 1.75 -10.88 30.03
C LYS A 364 2.06 -11.92 31.09
N LEU A 365 1.64 -11.66 32.32
CA LEU A 365 1.66 -12.59 33.43
C LEU A 365 0.23 -13.08 33.69
N PHE A 366 0.02 -14.38 33.68
CA PHE A 366 -1.21 -15.01 34.16
C PHE A 366 -0.97 -15.53 35.58
N PHE A 367 -1.88 -15.18 36.48
CA PHE A 367 -1.82 -15.55 37.90
C PHE A 367 -3.23 -15.85 38.41
N GLN A 368 -3.33 -16.62 39.49
CA GLN A 368 -4.61 -16.98 40.08
C GLN A 368 -4.95 -16.01 41.22
N GLN A 369 -6.16 -15.43 41.18
CA GLN A 369 -6.69 -14.60 42.27
C GLN A 369 -8.15 -14.99 42.51
N ASP A 370 -8.53 -15.27 43.76
CA ASP A 370 -9.88 -15.70 44.12
C ASP A 370 -10.36 -16.94 43.33
N LYS A 371 -9.42 -17.88 43.06
CA LYS A 371 -9.63 -19.08 42.21
C LYS A 371 -9.94 -18.77 40.74
N GLN A 372 -9.79 -17.53 40.29
CA GLN A 372 -9.95 -17.14 38.89
C GLN A 372 -8.60 -16.74 38.28
N TRP A 373 -8.38 -17.13 37.03
CA TRP A 373 -7.22 -16.68 36.28
C TRP A 373 -7.39 -15.23 35.85
N LYS A 374 -6.42 -14.39 36.21
CA LYS A 374 -6.31 -13.00 35.77
C LYS A 374 -4.99 -12.82 35.02
N SER A 375 -4.93 -11.80 34.16
CA SER A 375 -3.73 -11.44 33.44
C SER A 375 -3.29 -10.01 33.78
N SER A 376 -1.99 -9.77 33.92
CA SER A 376 -1.40 -8.44 34.00
C SER A 376 -0.37 -8.26 32.90
N TYR A 377 -0.31 -7.06 32.30
CA TYR A 377 0.76 -6.73 31.36
C TYR A 377 2.08 -6.60 32.12
N LEU A 378 3.12 -7.30 31.64
CA LEU A 378 4.45 -7.28 32.26
C LEU A 378 5.38 -6.31 31.52
N GLY A 379 5.33 -6.32 30.19
CA GLY A 379 6.18 -5.46 29.37
C GLY A 379 6.09 -5.76 27.88
N SER A 380 6.75 -4.93 27.09
CA SER A 380 6.97 -5.14 25.67
C SER A 380 8.31 -4.57 25.29
N PHE A 381 8.96 -5.15 24.29
CA PHE A 381 10.14 -4.54 23.69
C PHE A 381 10.02 -4.62 22.16
N ARG A 382 10.54 -3.58 21.49
CA ARG A 382 10.53 -3.48 20.02
C ARG A 382 11.74 -4.17 19.42
N LYS A 383 11.60 -4.58 18.16
CA LYS A 383 12.66 -5.20 17.39
C LYS A 383 13.71 -4.15 16.99
N GLU A 384 14.75 -3.98 17.79
CA GLU A 384 16.03 -3.41 17.33
C GLU A 384 16.96 -4.56 16.91
N ASN A 385 17.59 -4.43 15.75
CA ASN A 385 17.97 -5.53 14.83
C ASN A 385 18.78 -6.73 15.38
N ASN A 386 19.33 -6.69 16.60
CA ASN A 386 20.18 -7.78 17.14
C ASN A 386 19.71 -8.39 18.47
N ASP A 387 18.88 -7.71 19.26
CA ASP A 387 18.55 -8.19 20.62
C ASP A 387 17.41 -9.22 20.63
N ILE A 388 16.58 -9.25 19.59
CA ILE A 388 15.37 -10.07 19.58
C ILE A 388 15.65 -11.56 19.39
N ASP A 389 16.60 -11.91 18.53
CA ASP A 389 16.96 -13.30 18.27
C ASP A 389 17.68 -13.87 19.49
N GLN A 390 18.52 -13.06 20.14
CA GLN A 390 19.13 -13.41 21.42
C GLN A 390 18.08 -13.61 22.52
N PHE A 391 17.07 -12.75 22.60
CA PHE A 391 15.96 -12.93 23.54
C PHE A 391 15.24 -14.26 23.32
N TYR A 392 14.86 -14.58 22.08
CA TYR A 392 14.16 -15.84 21.80
C TYR A 392 15.05 -17.07 22.01
N GLN A 393 16.35 -16.97 21.75
CA GLN A 393 17.32 -18.02 22.07
C GLN A 393 17.43 -18.23 23.60
N ALA A 394 17.57 -17.16 24.37
CA ALA A 394 17.62 -17.21 25.83
C ALA A 394 16.31 -17.76 26.42
N LEU A 395 15.16 -17.35 25.86
CA LEU A 395 13.85 -17.85 26.24
C LEU A 395 13.72 -19.36 26.00
N LEU A 396 14.12 -19.83 24.81
CA LEU A 396 14.10 -21.26 24.46
C LEU A 396 15.12 -22.08 25.25
N ALA A 397 16.24 -21.48 25.65
CA ALA A 397 17.23 -22.09 26.54
C ALA A 397 16.81 -22.11 28.02
N GLY A 398 15.69 -21.46 28.37
CA GLY A 398 15.22 -21.37 29.76
C GLY A 398 16.04 -20.42 30.64
N GLU A 399 16.77 -19.47 30.05
CA GLU A 399 17.62 -18.50 30.76
C GLU A 399 16.79 -17.37 31.40
N ILE A 400 15.82 -17.73 32.24
CA ILE A 400 14.89 -16.80 32.86
C ILE A 400 15.30 -16.58 34.31
N LYS A 401 15.48 -15.33 34.71
CA LYS A 401 15.87 -14.94 36.07
C LYS A 401 14.83 -14.00 36.66
N VAL A 402 14.40 -14.30 37.88
CA VAL A 402 13.56 -13.41 38.69
C VAL A 402 14.46 -12.52 39.54
N ALA A 403 14.31 -11.20 39.37
CA ALA A 403 15.03 -10.20 40.14
C ALA A 403 14.05 -9.29 40.90
N PRO A 404 14.39 -8.86 42.14
CA PRO A 404 13.55 -7.91 42.87
C PRO A 404 13.56 -6.54 42.20
N SER A 405 12.43 -5.81 42.27
CA SER A 405 12.37 -4.43 41.79
C SER A 405 13.37 -3.55 42.55
N ARG A 406 14.09 -2.69 41.82
CA ARG A 406 15.00 -1.69 42.42
C ARG A 406 14.23 -0.68 43.27
N TRP A 407 13.02 -0.33 42.85
CA TRP A 407 12.18 0.67 43.49
C TRP A 407 10.97 -0.01 44.13
N ASN A 408 10.65 0.41 45.36
CA ASN A 408 9.44 -0.02 46.03
C ASN A 408 8.22 0.68 45.40
N ASP A 409 7.07 0.01 45.47
CA ASP A 409 5.80 0.60 45.02
C ASP A 409 5.37 1.75 45.94
N VAL A 410 4.72 2.75 45.35
CA VAL A 410 4.17 3.90 46.08
C VAL A 410 2.70 3.61 46.40
N ILE A 411 2.30 3.77 47.66
CA ILE A 411 0.92 3.61 48.10
C ILE A 411 0.35 4.99 48.46
N ILE A 412 -0.77 5.37 47.83
CA ILE A 412 -1.51 6.60 48.13
C ILE A 412 -2.96 6.22 48.46
N GLY A 413 -3.33 6.27 49.74
CA GLY A 413 -4.59 5.69 50.22
C GLY A 413 -4.59 4.17 50.02
N ASP A 414 -5.66 3.64 49.41
CA ASP A 414 -5.78 2.21 49.07
C ASP A 414 -5.24 1.86 47.67
N GLN A 415 -4.65 2.82 46.97
CA GLN A 415 -4.15 2.65 45.60
C GLN A 415 -2.64 2.43 45.61
N ARG A 416 -2.20 1.31 44.99
CA ARG A 416 -0.79 0.94 44.86
C ARG A 416 -0.29 1.25 43.44
N PHE A 417 0.76 2.04 43.34
CA PHE A 417 1.40 2.46 42.09
C PHE A 417 2.76 1.76 41.96
N ARG A 418 2.95 0.98 40.90
CA ARG A 418 4.24 0.35 40.60
C ARG A 418 5.25 1.39 40.13
N ALA A 419 6.42 1.42 40.76
CA ALA A 419 7.54 2.24 40.33
C ALA A 419 8.32 1.49 39.22
N GLY A 420 7.84 1.57 37.97
CA GLY A 420 8.53 1.02 36.80
C GLY A 420 9.18 2.13 35.95
N LEU A 421 10.47 2.02 35.68
CA LEU A 421 11.15 2.69 34.56
C LEU A 421 11.79 1.59 33.71
N GLU A 422 11.73 1.78 32.39
CA GLU A 422 12.34 0.90 31.36
C GLU A 422 13.84 0.70 31.57
#